data_AF-A0A800ERY8-F1
#
_entry.id   AF-A0A800ERY8-F1
#
_cell.length_a   1.000
_cell.length_b   1.000
_cell.length_c   1.000
_cell.angle_alpha   90.00
_cell.angle_beta   90.00
_cell.angle_gamma   90.00
#
_symmetry.space_group_name_H-M   'P 1'
#
loop_
_entity.id
_entity.type
_entity.pdbx_description
1 polymer ?
#
loop_
_entity_poly.entity_id
_entity_poly.type
_entity_poly.pdbx_seq_one_letter_code
_entity_poly.pdbx_strand_id
1 'polypeptide(L)'
;MSKLSRTIRGAEAGAAAAVALSFFVFDLVRLQPLGTPGALSGALMGPGREWDFTSFAGFIAGLSMAYRIATFTAVHFLTFAFVGILASVLFDWKNGAGLKPLLAVAGLCVAAFATTVLGAGSAVALKSLGPLAVVSIGIFAALLVVGYLRLASMPEPEDEPAA
;
A
#
# COMPACT_ATOMS: atom_id res chain seq x y z
N MET A 1 -8.73 -24.25 6.39
CA MET A 1 -8.08 -23.06 6.99
C MET A 1 -8.89 -22.60 8.20
N SER A 2 -8.24 -22.39 9.34
CA SER A 2 -8.86 -21.77 10.51
C SER A 2 -9.18 -20.30 10.26
N LYS A 3 -10.11 -19.71 11.03
CA LYS A 3 -10.44 -18.27 10.93
C LYS A 3 -9.21 -17.38 11.12
N LEU A 4 -8.33 -17.74 12.07
CA LEU A 4 -7.08 -17.03 12.36
C LEU A 4 -6.12 -17.02 11.17
N SER A 5 -5.91 -18.16 10.51
CA SER A 5 -5.04 -18.27 9.33
C SER A 5 -5.53 -17.41 8.16
N ARG A 6 -6.84 -17.30 7.99
CA ARG A 6 -7.46 -16.44 6.96
C ARG A 6 -7.27 -14.96 7.25
N THR A 7 -7.35 -14.56 8.52
CA THR A 7 -7.06 -13.19 8.96
C THR A 7 -5.61 -12.81 8.73
N ILE A 8 -4.66 -13.68 9.11
CA ILE A 8 -3.22 -13.43 8.96
C ILE A 8 -2.87 -13.25 7.47
N ARG A 9 -3.31 -14.17 6.61
CA ARG A 9 -3.08 -14.06 5.16
C ARG A 9 -3.77 -12.85 4.53
N GLY A 10 -4.91 -12.44 5.09
CA GLY A 10 -5.55 -11.17 4.76
C GLY A 10 -4.67 -9.97 5.08
N ALA A 11 -4.13 -9.91 6.30
CA ALA A 11 -3.24 -8.84 6.72
C ALA A 11 -1.97 -8.80 5.86
N GLU A 12 -1.37 -9.95 5.55
CA GLU A 12 -0.20 -10.07 4.66
C GLU A 12 -0.50 -9.56 3.24
N ALA A 13 -1.62 -9.96 2.65
CA ALA A 13 -2.06 -9.50 1.34
C ALA A 13 -2.22 -7.97 1.30
N GLY A 14 -2.86 -7.43 2.34
CA GLY A 14 -3.03 -5.99 2.51
C GLY A 14 -1.70 -5.25 2.66
N ALA A 15 -0.82 -5.73 3.52
CA ALA A 15 0.50 -5.15 3.73
C ALA A 15 1.36 -5.19 2.46
N ALA A 16 1.35 -6.30 1.72
CA ALA A 16 2.06 -6.43 0.45
C ALA A 16 1.54 -5.43 -0.60
N ALA A 17 0.22 -5.24 -0.67
CA ALA A 17 -0.37 -4.22 -1.54
C ALA A 17 0.01 -2.79 -1.13
N ALA A 18 0.09 -2.50 0.17
CA ALA A 18 0.54 -1.20 0.68
C ALA A 18 1.98 -0.88 0.27
N VAL A 19 2.88 -1.87 0.37
CA VAL A 19 4.28 -1.77 -0.09
C VAL A 19 4.31 -1.47 -1.57
N ALA A 20 3.68 -2.32 -2.39
CA ALA A 20 3.68 -2.18 -3.83
C ALA A 20 3.05 -0.86 -4.31
N LEU A 21 2.00 -0.39 -3.64
CA LEU A 21 1.40 0.91 -3.88
C LEU A 21 2.35 2.06 -3.58
N SER A 22 3.09 1.98 -2.48
CA SER A 22 4.07 3.01 -2.10
C SER A 22 5.14 3.15 -3.18
N PHE A 23 5.61 2.02 -3.73
CA PHE A 23 6.52 1.98 -4.89
C PHE A 23 5.87 2.52 -6.17
N PHE A 24 4.66 2.05 -6.48
CA PHE A 24 3.95 2.42 -7.71
C PHE A 24 3.61 3.92 -7.76
N VAL A 25 3.10 4.51 -6.68
CA VAL A 25 2.76 5.94 -6.64
C VAL A 25 4.01 6.81 -6.76
N PHE A 26 5.11 6.44 -6.12
CA PHE A 26 6.38 7.17 -6.25
C PHE A 26 6.94 7.11 -7.67
N ASP A 27 6.92 5.93 -8.27
CA ASP A 27 7.41 5.73 -9.64
C ASP A 27 6.52 6.45 -10.67
N LEU A 28 5.20 6.50 -10.45
CA LEU A 28 4.24 7.20 -11.32
C LEU A 28 4.38 8.72 -11.25
N VAL A 29 4.65 9.29 -10.06
CA VAL A 29 4.91 10.74 -9.90
C VAL A 29 6.24 11.15 -10.52
N ARG A 30 7.25 10.26 -10.52
CA ARG A 30 8.59 10.55 -11.07
C ARG A 30 8.78 10.09 -12.51
N LEU A 31 7.83 9.37 -13.10
CA LEU A 31 7.97 8.69 -14.40
C LEU A 31 9.24 7.84 -14.48
N GLN A 32 9.70 7.30 -13.35
CA GLN A 32 10.94 6.54 -13.21
C GLN A 32 10.63 5.21 -12.51
N PRO A 33 10.56 4.09 -13.25
CA PRO A 33 10.42 2.78 -12.62
C PRO A 33 11.66 2.48 -11.76
N LEU A 34 11.46 2.00 -10.53
CA LEU A 34 12.48 1.74 -9.49
C LEU A 34 13.14 2.98 -8.87
N GLY A 35 12.57 4.17 -9.04
CA GLY A 35 13.08 5.42 -8.44
C GLY A 35 12.85 5.52 -6.93
N THR A 36 11.95 4.69 -6.39
CA THR A 36 11.46 4.83 -5.01
C THR A 36 12.52 4.73 -3.89
N PRO A 37 13.54 3.83 -3.93
CA PRO A 37 14.60 3.83 -2.90
C PRO A 37 15.42 5.13 -2.90
N GLY A 38 15.74 5.65 -4.10
CA GLY A 38 16.47 6.92 -4.26
C GLY A 38 15.60 8.16 -4.03
N ALA A 39 14.28 8.04 -4.23
CA ALA A 39 13.32 9.09 -3.93
C ALA A 39 12.99 9.15 -2.43
N LEU A 40 13.02 8.04 -1.70
CA LEU A 40 12.94 8.04 -0.23
C LEU A 40 14.20 8.66 0.39
N SER A 41 15.40 8.38 -0.15
CA SER A 41 16.60 9.10 0.28
C SER A 41 16.56 10.58 -0.11
N GLY A 42 16.03 10.91 -1.31
CA GLY A 42 15.87 12.28 -1.78
C GLY A 42 14.70 13.07 -1.17
N ALA A 43 13.63 12.43 -0.70
CA ALA A 43 12.47 13.06 -0.05
C ALA A 43 12.72 13.32 1.44
N LEU A 44 13.66 12.57 2.05
CA LEU A 44 14.30 13.00 3.31
C LEU A 44 15.14 14.28 3.11
N MET A 45 15.71 14.49 1.92
CA MET A 45 16.68 15.58 1.69
C MET A 45 16.09 16.85 1.05
N GLY A 46 15.04 16.74 0.22
CA GLY A 46 14.48 17.87 -0.53
C GLY A 46 15.45 18.44 -1.58
N PRO A 47 14.98 19.07 -2.66
CA PRO A 47 15.87 19.73 -3.62
C PRO A 47 16.41 21.02 -3.00
N GLY A 48 17.73 21.09 -2.78
CA GLY A 48 18.43 22.33 -2.40
C GLY A 48 18.36 22.73 -0.93
N ARG A 49 18.01 21.82 -0.01
CA ARG A 49 18.10 22.06 1.44
C ARG A 49 19.20 21.22 2.06
N GLU A 50 20.29 21.86 2.44
CA GLU A 50 21.25 21.27 3.38
C GLU A 50 20.54 21.11 4.73
N TRP A 51 20.59 19.90 5.31
CA TRP A 51 20.12 19.72 6.68
C TRP A 51 21.04 20.51 7.59
N ASP A 52 20.53 21.62 8.09
CA ASP A 52 21.16 22.32 9.19
C ASP A 52 20.96 21.51 10.47
N PHE A 53 21.74 20.44 10.62
CA PHE A 53 21.90 19.72 11.88
C PHE A 53 22.67 20.54 12.92
N THR A 54 23.23 21.69 12.51
CA THR A 54 24.02 22.56 13.39
C THR A 54 23.12 23.48 14.22
N SER A 55 21.88 23.74 13.79
CA SER A 55 20.88 24.43 14.60
C SER A 55 19.84 23.46 15.21
N PHE A 56 19.48 23.75 16.47
CA PHE A 56 18.43 23.01 17.18
C PHE A 56 17.09 23.02 16.42
N ALA A 57 16.80 24.10 15.70
CA ALA A 57 15.60 24.22 14.88
C ALA A 57 15.60 23.27 13.67
N GLY A 58 16.74 23.12 12.98
CA GLY A 58 16.87 22.17 11.88
C GLY A 58 16.80 20.71 12.33
N PHE A 59 17.39 20.38 13.48
CA PHE A 59 17.27 19.06 14.11
C PHE A 59 15.81 18.70 14.47
N ILE A 60 15.09 19.62 15.11
CA ILE A 60 13.67 19.42 15.48
C ILE A 60 12.78 19.31 14.24
N ALA A 61 13.01 20.11 13.21
CA ALA A 61 12.29 20.01 11.94
C ALA A 61 12.52 18.66 11.26
N GLY A 62 13.76 18.17 11.27
CA GLY A 62 14.12 16.85 10.77
C GLY A 62 13.44 15.71 11.51
N LEU A 63 13.46 15.74 12.85
CA LEU A 63 12.74 14.76 13.69
C LEU A 63 11.23 14.80 13.46
N SER A 64 10.65 16.00 13.33
CA SER A 64 9.22 16.15 13.04
C SER A 64 8.85 15.56 11.68
N MET A 65 9.69 15.74 10.67
CA MET A 65 9.49 15.16 9.35
C MET A 65 9.61 13.64 9.38
N ALA A 66 10.64 13.10 10.03
CA ALA A 66 10.84 11.66 10.20
C ALA A 66 9.65 11.02 10.93
N TYR A 67 9.17 11.66 12.01
CA TYR A 67 7.98 11.23 12.73
C TYR A 67 6.75 11.19 11.83
N ARG A 68 6.48 12.25 11.05
CA ARG A 68 5.36 12.30 10.11
C ARG A 68 5.43 11.21 9.04
N ILE A 69 6.61 10.95 8.47
CA ILE A 69 6.82 9.87 7.49
C ILE A 69 6.55 8.51 8.14
N ALA A 70 7.08 8.27 9.35
CA ALA A 70 6.90 7.03 10.06
C ALA A 70 5.42 6.78 10.41
N THR A 71 4.72 7.80 10.95
CA THR A 71 3.29 7.70 11.26
C THR A 71 2.46 7.49 10.00
N PHE A 72 2.75 8.22 8.91
CA PHE A 72 2.04 8.03 7.64
C PHE A 72 2.23 6.61 7.10
N THR A 73 3.46 6.12 7.10
CA THR A 73 3.79 4.76 6.65
C THR A 73 3.05 3.74 7.50
N ALA A 74 3.13 3.85 8.83
CA ALA A 74 2.45 2.92 9.73
C ALA A 74 0.93 2.90 9.51
N VAL A 75 0.29 4.07 9.39
CA VAL A 75 -1.15 4.19 9.13
C VAL A 75 -1.52 3.64 7.75
N HIS A 76 -0.70 3.90 6.72
CA HIS A 76 -0.92 3.36 5.38
C HIS A 76 -0.90 1.82 5.39
N PHE A 77 0.13 1.22 6.01
CA PHE A 77 0.24 -0.22 6.18
C PHE A 77 -0.93 -0.81 6.97
N LEU A 78 -1.28 -0.22 8.11
CA LEU A 78 -2.38 -0.70 8.95
C LEU A 78 -3.72 -0.64 8.21
N THR A 79 -3.97 0.44 7.48
CA THR A 79 -5.23 0.62 6.73
C THR A 79 -5.36 -0.43 5.63
N PHE A 80 -4.29 -0.68 4.87
CA PHE A 80 -4.32 -1.70 3.82
C PHE A 80 -4.32 -3.13 4.36
N ALA A 81 -3.61 -3.39 5.48
CA ALA A 81 -3.72 -4.66 6.19
C ALA A 81 -5.17 -4.92 6.64
N PHE A 82 -5.88 -3.90 7.13
CA PHE A 82 -7.30 -4.00 7.46
C PHE A 82 -8.18 -4.28 6.23
N VAL A 83 -7.91 -3.63 5.09
CA VAL A 83 -8.60 -3.96 3.81
C VAL A 83 -8.37 -5.42 3.43
N GLY A 84 -7.14 -5.91 3.56
CA GLY A 84 -6.82 -7.31 3.27
C GLY A 84 -7.50 -8.30 4.22
N ILE A 85 -7.61 -7.98 5.50
CA ILE A 85 -8.40 -8.75 6.48
C ILE A 85 -9.88 -8.77 6.08
N LEU A 86 -10.46 -7.61 5.76
CA LEU A 86 -11.85 -7.53 5.31
C LEU A 86 -12.08 -8.36 4.05
N ALA A 87 -11.19 -8.21 3.06
CA ALA A 87 -11.25 -8.99 1.82
C ALA A 87 -11.15 -10.49 2.10
N SER A 88 -10.26 -10.90 2.99
CA SER A 88 -10.12 -12.32 3.34
C SER A 88 -11.36 -12.86 4.01
N VAL A 89 -11.97 -12.14 4.95
CA VAL A 89 -13.17 -12.57 5.70
C VAL A 89 -14.43 -12.57 4.84
N LEU A 90 -14.63 -11.52 4.02
CA LEU A 90 -15.88 -11.29 3.29
C LEU A 90 -16.04 -12.20 2.06
N PHE A 91 -14.95 -12.65 1.45
CA PHE A 91 -15.00 -13.40 0.18
C PHE A 91 -14.35 -14.76 0.28
N ASP A 92 -15.01 -15.78 -0.26
CA ASP A 92 -14.44 -17.13 -0.39
C ASP A 92 -13.58 -17.22 -1.65
N TRP A 93 -12.27 -17.29 -1.45
CA TRP A 93 -11.27 -17.29 -2.53
C TRP A 93 -11.10 -18.66 -3.19
N LYS A 94 -11.63 -19.73 -2.57
CA LYS A 94 -11.54 -21.10 -3.09
C LYS A 94 -12.30 -21.31 -4.40
N ASN A 95 -13.45 -20.64 -4.56
CA ASN A 95 -14.32 -20.78 -5.72
C ASN A 95 -13.99 -19.79 -6.86
N GLY A 96 -12.84 -19.11 -6.76
CA GLY A 96 -12.36 -18.15 -7.76
C GLY A 96 -12.69 -16.69 -7.44
N ALA A 97 -11.76 -15.80 -7.77
CA ALA A 97 -11.93 -14.36 -7.65
C ALA A 97 -12.73 -13.82 -8.85
N GLY A 98 -14.05 -13.69 -8.70
CA GLY A 98 -14.90 -13.07 -9.71
C GLY A 98 -14.70 -11.55 -9.83
N LEU A 99 -15.38 -10.92 -10.80
CA LEU A 99 -15.36 -9.45 -10.97
C LEU A 99 -15.94 -8.71 -9.76
N LYS A 100 -16.97 -9.27 -9.11
CA LYS A 100 -17.63 -8.68 -7.94
C LYS A 100 -16.67 -8.47 -6.73
N PRO A 101 -15.95 -9.50 -6.23
CA PRO A 101 -14.99 -9.30 -5.15
C PRO A 101 -13.86 -8.36 -5.55
N LEU A 102 -13.40 -8.39 -6.81
CA LEU A 102 -12.37 -7.46 -7.29
C LEU A 102 -12.84 -6.00 -7.19
N LEU A 103 -14.04 -5.69 -7.68
CA LEU A 103 -14.59 -4.33 -7.61
C LEU A 103 -14.85 -3.86 -6.17
N ALA A 104 -15.32 -4.77 -5.30
CA ALA A 104 -15.52 -4.45 -3.89
C ALA A 104 -14.21 -4.13 -3.18
N VAL A 105 -13.17 -4.94 -3.39
CA VAL A 105 -11.82 -4.69 -2.84
C VAL A 105 -11.22 -3.43 -3.45
N ALA A 106 -11.43 -3.16 -4.75
CA ALA A 106 -11.00 -1.91 -5.38
C ALA A 106 -11.64 -0.68 -4.72
N GLY A 107 -12.94 -0.73 -4.44
CA GLY A 107 -13.62 0.34 -3.69
C GLY A 107 -13.02 0.54 -2.30
N LEU A 108 -12.73 -0.55 -1.58
CA LEU A 108 -12.08 -0.49 -0.26
C LEU A 108 -10.65 0.09 -0.35
N CYS A 109 -9.87 -0.30 -1.37
CA CYS A 109 -8.52 0.21 -1.59
C CYS A 109 -8.53 1.70 -1.95
N VAL A 110 -9.45 2.16 -2.81
CA VAL A 110 -9.64 3.58 -3.13
C VAL A 110 -9.98 4.36 -1.87
N ALA A 111 -10.95 3.87 -1.08
CA ALA A 111 -11.36 4.51 0.16
C ALA A 111 -10.18 4.59 1.15
N ALA A 112 -9.48 3.48 1.37
CA ALA A 112 -8.31 3.39 2.25
C ALA A 112 -7.19 4.34 1.82
N PHE A 113 -6.90 4.41 0.52
CA PHE A 113 -5.91 5.34 -0.01
C PHE A 113 -6.33 6.80 0.23
N ALA A 114 -7.56 7.15 -0.15
CA ALA A 114 -8.09 8.50 0.03
C ALA A 114 -8.10 8.93 1.51
N THR A 115 -8.54 8.06 2.42
CA THR A 115 -8.56 8.35 3.87
C THR A 115 -7.17 8.52 4.44
N THR A 116 -6.19 7.72 3.99
CA THR A 116 -4.80 7.84 4.43
C THR A 116 -4.19 9.17 3.97
N VAL A 117 -4.42 9.56 2.71
CA VAL A 117 -3.92 10.82 2.15
C VAL A 117 -4.58 12.03 2.79
N LEU A 118 -5.90 12.00 3.02
CA LEU A 118 -6.62 13.07 3.71
C LEU A 118 -6.20 13.18 5.19
N GLY A 119 -6.04 12.04 5.88
CA GLY A 119 -5.59 11.99 7.27
C GLY A 119 -4.16 12.53 7.45
N ALA A 120 -3.33 12.49 6.40
CA ALA A 120 -2.02 13.11 6.38
C ALA A 120 -2.04 14.64 6.19
N GLY A 121 -3.23 15.25 6.02
CA GLY A 121 -3.39 16.67 5.73
C GLY A 121 -3.11 17.05 4.27
N SER A 122 -3.03 16.06 3.37
CA SER A 122 -2.58 16.25 1.99
C SER A 122 -3.72 16.30 0.97
N ALA A 123 -4.81 17.02 1.29
CA ALA A 123 -5.97 17.15 0.40
C ALA A 123 -5.62 17.73 -0.99
N VAL A 124 -4.61 18.61 -1.03
CA VAL A 124 -4.08 19.17 -2.29
C VAL A 124 -3.45 18.08 -3.16
N ALA A 125 -2.73 17.12 -2.57
CA ALA A 125 -2.10 16.02 -3.30
C ALA A 125 -3.15 15.06 -3.89
N LEU A 126 -4.25 14.81 -3.17
CA LEU A 126 -5.36 14.00 -3.68
C LEU A 126 -6.04 14.69 -4.87
N LYS A 127 -6.22 16.02 -4.79
CA LYS A 127 -6.78 16.83 -5.88
C LYS A 127 -5.86 16.86 -7.10
N SER A 128 -4.53 16.92 -6.91
CA SER A 128 -3.57 16.94 -8.02
C SER A 128 -3.42 15.60 -8.74
N LEU A 129 -3.56 14.48 -8.03
CA LEU A 129 -3.59 13.14 -8.64
C LEU A 129 -4.80 13.00 -9.59
N GLY A 130 -5.94 13.58 -9.19
CA GLY A 130 -7.19 13.49 -9.93
C GLY A 130 -7.91 12.15 -9.78
N PRO A 131 -9.21 12.08 -10.11
CA PRO A 131 -10.05 10.91 -9.82
C PRO A 131 -9.59 9.64 -10.54
N LEU A 132 -9.14 9.77 -11.79
CA LEU A 132 -8.72 8.64 -12.60
C LEU A 132 -7.49 7.94 -12.00
N ALA A 133 -6.48 8.71 -11.58
CA ALA A 133 -5.29 8.14 -10.96
C ALA A 133 -5.63 7.42 -9.65
N VAL A 134 -6.46 8.03 -8.81
CA VAL A 134 -6.92 7.44 -7.54
C VAL A 134 -7.65 6.11 -7.78
N VAL A 135 -8.53 6.05 -8.78
CA VAL A 135 -9.23 4.82 -9.15
C VAL A 135 -8.27 3.75 -9.68
N SER A 136 -7.33 4.12 -10.56
CA SER A 136 -6.33 3.20 -11.11
C SER A 136 -5.42 2.62 -10.02
N ILE A 137 -4.99 3.45 -9.06
CA ILE A 137 -4.22 3.04 -7.88
C ILE A 137 -5.02 2.03 -7.06
N GLY A 138 -6.29 2.30 -6.78
CA GLY A 138 -7.14 1.38 -6.02
C GLY A 138 -7.42 0.07 -6.74
N ILE A 139 -7.61 0.07 -8.06
CA ILE A 139 -7.75 -1.16 -8.87
C ILE A 139 -6.46 -1.97 -8.82
N PHE A 140 -5.31 -1.33 -9.00
CA PHE A 140 -4.02 -2.00 -8.94
C PHE A 140 -3.79 -2.67 -7.57
N ALA A 141 -4.08 -1.95 -6.49
CA ALA A 141 -4.01 -2.49 -5.14
C ALA A 141 -4.95 -3.68 -4.92
N ALA A 142 -6.17 -3.61 -5.45
CA ALA A 142 -7.11 -4.70 -5.36
C ALA A 142 -6.65 -5.93 -6.13
N LEU A 143 -6.05 -5.76 -7.32
CA LEU A 143 -5.47 -6.88 -8.06
C LEU A 143 -4.38 -7.59 -7.25
N LEU A 144 -3.56 -6.84 -6.51
CA LEU A 144 -2.53 -7.41 -5.64
C LEU A 144 -3.13 -8.16 -4.45
N VAL A 145 -4.06 -7.54 -3.72
CA VAL A 145 -4.72 -8.17 -2.57
C VAL A 145 -5.46 -9.45 -3.00
N VAL A 146 -6.27 -9.35 -4.06
CA VAL A 146 -7.04 -10.47 -4.59
C VAL A 146 -6.14 -11.56 -5.14
N GLY A 147 -5.09 -11.18 -5.89
CA GLY A 147 -4.11 -12.10 -6.45
C GLY A 147 -3.39 -12.89 -5.36
N TYR A 148 -2.92 -12.20 -4.32
CA TYR A 148 -2.26 -12.84 -3.17
C TYR A 148 -3.19 -13.79 -2.43
N LEU A 149 -4.42 -13.34 -2.12
CA LEU A 149 -5.40 -14.17 -1.41
C LEU A 149 -5.80 -15.41 -2.21
N ARG A 150 -5.92 -15.27 -3.53
CA ARG A 150 -6.19 -16.39 -4.43
C ARG A 150 -5.02 -17.37 -4.44
N LEU A 151 -3.79 -16.88 -4.63
CA LEU A 151 -2.59 -17.72 -4.63
C LEU A 151 -2.45 -18.49 -3.32
N ALA A 152 -2.64 -17.81 -2.19
CA ALA A 152 -2.60 -18.46 -0.88
C ALA A 152 -3.71 -19.52 -0.70
N SER A 153 -4.83 -19.42 -1.42
CA SER A 153 -5.93 -20.38 -1.34
C SER A 153 -5.79 -21.58 -2.27
N MET A 154 -4.81 -21.59 -3.17
CA MET A 154 -4.54 -22.72 -4.06
C MET A 154 -3.92 -23.90 -3.29
N PRO A 155 -4.21 -25.15 -3.68
CA PRO A 155 -3.47 -26.30 -3.19
C PRO A 155 -1.97 -26.11 -3.47
N GLU A 156 -1.11 -26.53 -2.55
CA GLU A 156 0.32 -26.62 -2.85
C GLU A 156 0.52 -27.61 -4.01
N PRO A 157 1.37 -27.28 -5.00
CA PRO A 157 1.68 -28.22 -6.06
C PRO A 157 2.28 -29.49 -5.42
N GLU A 158 1.73 -30.65 -5.77
CA GLU A 158 2.34 -31.91 -5.39
C GLU A 158 3.74 -31.96 -6.01
N ASP A 159 4.77 -32.19 -5.20
CA ASP A 159 6.14 -32.41 -5.70
C ASP A 159 6.09 -33.60 -6.67
N GLU A 160 6.11 -33.33 -7.97
CA GLU A 160 6.30 -34.39 -8.96
C GLU A 160 7.61 -35.10 -8.63
N PRO A 161 7.62 -36.44 -8.44
CA PRO A 161 8.85 -37.15 -8.19
C PRO A 161 9.79 -36.90 -9.37
N ALA A 162 11.00 -36.40 -9.06
CA ALA A 162 12.02 -36.11 -10.05
C ALA A 162 12.18 -37.31 -11.01
N ALA A 163 11.93 -37.07 -12.29
CA ALA A 163 12.06 -38.05 -13.37
C ALA A 163 13.52 -38.49 -13.58
#